data_AF-A0A5P9H5E3-F1
#
_entry.id   AF-A0A5P9H5E3-F1
#
_cell.length_a   1.000
_cell.length_b   1.000
_cell.length_c   1.000
_cell.angle_alpha   90.00
_cell.angle_beta   90.00
_cell.angle_gamma   90.00
#
_symmetry.space_group_name_H-M   'P 1'
#
loop_
_entity.id
_entity.type
_entity.pdbx_description
1 polymer ?
#
loop_
_entity_poly.entity_id
_entity_poly.type
_entity_poly.pdbx_seq_one_letter_code
_entity_poly.pdbx_strand_id
1 'polypeptide(L)'
;MNQQERKLISLVLNEMAFEGAIKHFHETSPDLPRDLFDELKSIGVPGRYDGNIEDYRYVDIEFDQEKSVFENCYRQLRTIRNNIVHANQAFRPDPPERLNELLEWAQGFIDSVYHTNSPLAERAKEIKAILRIENF
;
A
#
# COMPACT_ATOMS: atom_id res chain seq x y z
N MET A 1 -19.02 10.34 3.70
CA MET A 1 -17.71 9.66 3.73
C MET A 1 -16.64 10.70 4.02
N ASN A 2 -15.97 10.55 5.15
CA ASN A 2 -14.88 11.45 5.55
C ASN A 2 -13.62 11.18 4.71
N GLN A 3 -12.61 12.03 4.84
CA GLN A 3 -11.39 11.94 4.03
C GLN A 3 -10.60 10.66 4.30
N GLN A 4 -10.58 10.19 5.55
CA GLN A 4 -9.86 8.98 5.94
C GLN A 4 -10.51 7.72 5.34
N GLU A 5 -11.85 7.62 5.38
CA GLU A 5 -12.64 6.56 4.74
C GLU A 5 -12.40 6.50 3.22
N ARG A 6 -12.25 7.66 2.56
CA ARG A 6 -11.89 7.72 1.13
C ARG A 6 -10.51 7.13 0.86
N LYS A 7 -9.50 7.52 1.65
CA LYS A 7 -8.13 6.99 1.52
C LYS A 7 -8.10 5.48 1.77
N LEU A 8 -8.88 4.99 2.75
CA LEU A 8 -9.01 3.55 3.04
C LEU A 8 -9.57 2.77 1.86
N ILE A 9 -10.67 3.25 1.27
CA ILE A 9 -11.29 2.60 0.10
C ILE A 9 -10.35 2.65 -1.10
N SER A 10 -9.72 3.80 -1.36
CA SER A 10 -8.73 3.94 -2.44
C SER A 10 -7.59 2.94 -2.28
N LEU A 11 -7.01 2.80 -1.07
CA LEU A 11 -5.99 1.80 -0.79
C LEU A 11 -6.45 0.38 -1.12
N VAL A 12 -7.58 -0.05 -0.59
CA VAL A 12 -8.07 -1.43 -0.78
C VAL A 12 -8.30 -1.74 -2.26
N LEU A 13 -8.98 -0.84 -2.97
CA LEU A 13 -9.35 -1.05 -4.36
C LEU A 13 -8.15 -1.01 -5.31
N ASN A 14 -7.22 -0.09 -5.11
CA ASN A 14 -6.01 -0.01 -5.93
C ASN A 14 -5.05 -1.16 -5.65
N GLU A 15 -4.93 -1.61 -4.39
CA GLU A 15 -4.13 -2.79 -4.09
C GLU A 15 -4.68 -4.04 -4.78
N MET A 16 -6.01 -4.25 -4.76
CA MET A 16 -6.64 -5.35 -5.50
C MET A 16 -6.39 -5.25 -7.01
N ALA A 17 -6.46 -4.05 -7.59
CA ALA A 17 -6.21 -3.84 -9.02
C ALA A 17 -4.74 -4.13 -9.38
N PHE A 18 -3.79 -3.66 -8.57
CA PHE A 18 -2.37 -3.96 -8.74
C PHE A 18 -2.11 -5.46 -8.56
N GLU A 19 -2.72 -6.12 -7.58
CA GLU A 19 -2.60 -7.56 -7.39
C GLU A 19 -3.07 -8.32 -8.62
N GLY A 20 -4.21 -7.93 -9.18
CA GLY A 20 -4.72 -8.48 -10.43
C GLY A 20 -3.75 -8.32 -11.60
N ALA A 21 -3.28 -7.09 -11.82
CA ALA A 21 -2.33 -6.77 -12.88
C ALA A 21 -1.04 -7.61 -12.78
N ILE A 22 -0.48 -7.77 -11.58
CA ILE A 22 0.77 -8.52 -11.36
C ILE A 22 0.55 -10.03 -11.45
N LYS A 23 -0.45 -10.57 -10.74
CA LYS A 23 -0.59 -12.02 -10.58
C LYS A 23 -1.27 -12.71 -11.75
N HIS A 24 -2.21 -12.03 -12.41
CA HIS A 24 -3.02 -12.64 -13.47
C HIS A 24 -2.62 -12.18 -14.88
N PHE A 25 -2.07 -10.97 -15.00
CA PHE A 25 -1.65 -10.42 -16.29
C PHE A 25 -0.13 -10.27 -16.42
N HIS A 26 0.62 -10.53 -15.33
CA HIS A 26 2.09 -10.50 -15.32
C HIS A 26 2.68 -9.16 -15.81
N GLU A 27 1.97 -8.06 -15.53
CA GLU A 27 2.42 -6.73 -15.91
C GLU A 27 3.73 -6.39 -15.19
N THR A 28 4.63 -5.72 -15.92
CA THR A 28 5.95 -5.37 -15.40
C THR A 28 5.81 -4.24 -14.38
N SER A 29 6.64 -4.28 -13.34
CA SER A 29 6.66 -3.24 -12.31
C SER A 29 7.04 -1.88 -12.90
N PRO A 30 6.34 -0.79 -12.54
CA PRO A 30 6.72 0.56 -12.95
C PRO A 30 8.07 0.97 -12.34
N ASP A 31 8.77 1.85 -13.04
CA ASP A 31 9.90 2.57 -12.46
C ASP A 31 9.38 3.68 -11.54
N LEU A 32 9.88 3.71 -10.30
CA LEU A 32 9.41 4.60 -9.25
C LEU A 32 10.60 5.19 -8.47
N PRO A 33 10.48 6.43 -7.99
CA PRO A 33 11.56 7.08 -7.25
C PRO A 33 11.79 6.39 -5.90
N ARG A 34 13.07 6.16 -5.59
CA ARG A 34 13.51 5.53 -4.34
C ARG A 34 12.97 6.23 -3.08
N ASP A 35 12.79 7.55 -3.17
CA ASP A 35 12.28 8.38 -2.07
C ASP A 35 10.94 7.87 -1.51
N LEU A 36 10.10 7.22 -2.31
CA LEU A 36 8.85 6.61 -1.83
C LEU A 36 9.10 5.52 -0.77
N PHE A 37 10.14 4.71 -0.95
CA PHE A 37 10.50 3.69 0.03
C PHE A 37 11.13 4.32 1.27
N ASP A 38 11.99 5.32 1.09
CA ASP A 38 12.71 5.94 2.19
C ASP A 38 11.74 6.75 3.08
N GLU A 39 10.73 7.38 2.49
CA GLU A 39 9.60 7.99 3.20
C GLU A 39 8.85 6.94 4.04
N LEU A 40 8.43 5.82 3.43
CA LEU A 40 7.78 4.75 4.18
C LEU A 40 8.64 4.23 5.32
N LYS A 41 9.95 4.08 5.08
CA LYS A 41 10.89 3.63 6.11
C LYS A 41 10.93 4.59 7.29
N SER A 42 10.85 5.90 7.04
CA SER A 42 10.80 6.91 8.11
C SER A 42 9.50 6.85 8.93
N ILE A 43 8.37 6.50 8.30
CA ILE A 43 7.08 6.28 8.98
C ILE A 43 7.08 4.94 9.74
N GLY A 44 7.71 3.91 9.16
CA GLY A 44 7.67 2.52 9.61
C GLY A 44 6.35 1.82 9.25
N VAL A 45 6.34 0.49 9.26
CA VAL A 45 5.16 -0.30 8.88
C VAL A 45 4.39 -0.85 10.09
N PRO A 46 3.11 -1.23 9.92
CA PRO A 46 2.33 -1.82 11.01
C PRO A 46 2.93 -3.11 11.56
N GLY A 47 2.91 -3.23 12.89
CA GLY A 47 3.35 -4.44 13.60
C GLY A 47 2.29 -5.54 13.63
N ARG A 48 2.74 -6.81 13.61
CA ARG A 48 1.87 -7.98 13.84
C ARG A 48 1.61 -8.18 15.33
N TYR A 49 0.50 -8.83 15.67
CA TYR A 49 0.29 -9.33 17.03
C TYR A 49 1.21 -10.53 17.30
N ASP A 50 2.02 -10.46 18.35
CA ASP A 50 2.92 -11.53 18.82
C ASP A 50 2.61 -11.98 20.27
N GLY A 51 1.46 -11.55 20.81
CA GLY A 51 0.96 -11.99 22.12
C GLY A 51 1.63 -11.37 23.34
N ASN A 52 2.65 -10.51 23.19
CA ASN A 52 3.32 -9.81 24.30
C ASN A 52 3.11 -8.28 24.25
N ILE A 53 2.98 -7.71 25.45
CA ILE A 53 2.28 -6.45 25.81
C ILE A 53 3.06 -5.13 25.50
N GLU A 54 2.29 -4.05 25.35
CA GLU A 54 2.50 -2.58 25.57
C GLU A 54 3.37 -1.67 24.70
N ASP A 55 4.40 -2.11 23.98
CA ASP A 55 5.15 -1.14 23.14
C ASP A 55 4.67 -1.12 21.68
N TYR A 56 4.33 0.06 21.16
CA TYR A 56 4.19 0.35 19.74
C TYR A 56 5.55 0.26 19.03
N ARG A 57 6.18 -0.93 19.00
CA ARG A 57 7.45 -1.11 18.29
C ARG A 57 7.19 -1.09 16.80
N TYR A 58 7.70 -0.06 16.14
CA TYR A 58 7.73 0.05 14.69
C TYR A 58 8.63 -1.02 14.11
N VAL A 59 8.15 -1.70 13.06
CA VAL A 59 8.95 -2.67 12.34
C VAL A 59 9.81 -1.89 11.34
N ASP A 60 11.13 -1.94 11.53
CA ASP A 60 12.07 -1.41 10.55
C ASP A 60 11.99 -2.26 9.27
N ILE A 61 12.11 -1.60 8.12
CA ILE A 61 12.10 -2.24 6.81
C ILE A 61 13.39 -1.96 6.07
N GLU A 62 13.93 -3.02 5.47
CA GLU A 62 15.11 -2.94 4.61
C GLU A 62 14.70 -2.99 3.15
N PHE A 63 15.43 -2.25 2.33
CA PHE A 63 15.25 -2.29 0.90
C PHE A 63 15.95 -3.50 0.32
N ASP A 64 15.20 -4.32 -0.38
CA ASP A 64 15.71 -5.46 -1.13
C ASP A 64 16.30 -4.96 -2.46
N GLN A 65 17.62 -5.05 -2.61
CA GLN A 65 18.36 -4.59 -3.79
C GLN A 65 18.10 -5.45 -5.04
N GLU A 66 17.53 -6.65 -4.87
CA GLU A 66 17.14 -7.52 -5.99
C GLU A 66 15.74 -7.17 -6.53
N LYS A 67 15.07 -6.21 -5.92
CA LYS A 67 13.68 -5.83 -6.20
C LYS A 67 13.57 -4.39 -6.66
N SER A 68 12.61 -4.14 -7.54
CA SER A 68 12.24 -2.78 -7.91
C SER A 68 11.72 -1.99 -6.71
N VAL A 69 11.74 -0.65 -6.82
CA VAL A 69 11.12 0.22 -5.80
C VAL A 69 9.64 -0.11 -5.64
N PHE A 70 8.94 -0.34 -6.75
CA PHE A 70 7.55 -0.76 -6.74
C PHE A 70 7.34 -2.05 -5.92
N GLU A 71 8.12 -3.11 -6.15
CA GLU A 71 7.96 -4.37 -5.41
C GLU A 71 8.23 -4.20 -3.90
N ASN A 72 9.26 -3.42 -3.55
CA ASN A 72 9.57 -3.09 -2.16
C ASN A 72 8.40 -2.39 -1.47
N CYS A 73 7.86 -1.34 -2.10
CA CYS A 73 6.73 -0.57 -1.58
C CYS A 73 5.42 -1.38 -1.58
N TYR A 74 5.14 -2.12 -2.66
CA TYR A 74 3.91 -2.89 -2.83
C TYR A 74 3.77 -4.00 -1.78
N ARG A 75 4.88 -4.64 -1.38
CA ARG A 75 4.88 -5.56 -0.24
C ARG A 75 4.36 -4.90 1.03
N GLN A 76 4.75 -3.66 1.28
CA GLN A 76 4.34 -2.93 2.49
C GLN A 76 2.95 -2.31 2.37
N LEU A 77 2.54 -1.89 1.17
CA LEU A 77 1.17 -1.48 0.88
C LEU A 77 0.18 -2.59 1.31
N ARG A 78 0.51 -3.85 1.02
CA ARG A 78 -0.26 -5.02 1.49
C ARG A 78 -0.27 -5.17 3.01
N THR A 79 0.86 -4.92 3.67
CA THR A 79 0.94 -4.91 5.14
C THR A 79 0.02 -3.84 5.73
N ILE A 80 0.03 -2.63 5.17
CA ILE A 80 -0.84 -1.52 5.60
C ILE A 80 -2.31 -1.86 5.36
N ARG A 81 -2.66 -2.35 4.17
CA ARG A 81 -4.03 -2.83 3.87
C ARG A 81 -4.48 -3.91 4.86
N ASN A 82 -3.61 -4.87 5.16
CA ASN A 82 -3.94 -5.95 6.09
C ASN A 82 -4.06 -5.46 7.53
N ASN A 83 -3.29 -4.45 7.94
CA ASN A 83 -3.50 -3.79 9.22
C ASN A 83 -4.91 -3.22 9.33
N ILE A 84 -5.38 -2.55 8.28
CA ILE A 84 -6.71 -1.94 8.22
C ILE A 84 -7.82 -2.99 8.21
N VAL A 85 -7.70 -4.03 7.38
CA VAL A 85 -8.76 -5.04 7.20
C VAL A 85 -8.78 -6.06 8.35
N HIS A 86 -7.62 -6.38 8.93
CA HIS A 86 -7.45 -7.41 9.97
C HIS A 86 -6.95 -6.85 11.30
N ALA A 87 -7.23 -5.57 11.57
CA ALA A 87 -6.96 -4.94 12.85
C ALA A 87 -7.56 -5.79 13.99
N ASN A 88 -6.84 -5.90 15.11
CA ASN A 88 -7.25 -6.73 16.27
C ASN A 88 -7.30 -8.24 16.05
N GLN A 89 -6.92 -8.73 14.87
CA GLN A 89 -6.84 -10.17 14.59
C GLN A 89 -5.40 -10.60 14.30
N ALA A 90 -4.75 -9.96 13.32
CA ALA A 90 -3.38 -10.29 12.90
C ALA A 90 -2.42 -9.12 13.07
N PHE A 91 -2.95 -7.90 13.10
CA PHE A 91 -2.17 -6.66 13.17
C PHE A 91 -2.64 -5.77 14.30
N ARG A 92 -1.67 -5.15 14.98
CA ARG A 92 -1.91 -4.18 16.05
C ARG A 92 -2.54 -2.92 15.44
N PRO A 93 -3.69 -2.42 15.92
CA PRO A 93 -4.28 -1.20 15.38
C PRO A 93 -3.33 -0.03 15.54
N ASP A 94 -3.10 0.70 14.45
CA ASP A 94 -2.36 1.96 14.52
C ASP A 94 -3.26 3.07 15.12
N PRO A 95 -2.70 3.98 15.93
CA PRO A 95 -3.44 5.14 16.41
C PRO A 95 -3.87 6.04 15.23
N PRO A 96 -4.94 6.86 15.38
CA PRO A 96 -5.53 7.60 14.27
C PRO A 96 -4.55 8.48 13.48
N GLU A 97 -3.61 9.14 14.16
CA GLU A 97 -2.61 10.02 13.56
C GLU A 97 -1.68 9.23 12.63
N ARG A 98 -1.13 8.13 13.15
CA ARG A 98 -0.25 7.24 12.40
C ARG A 98 -0.96 6.53 11.25
N LEU A 99 -2.20 6.11 11.47
CA LEU A 99 -3.03 5.57 10.40
C LEU A 99 -3.19 6.59 9.27
N ASN A 100 -3.37 7.88 9.58
CA ASN A 100 -3.44 8.91 8.56
C ASN A 100 -2.12 9.09 7.79
N GLU A 101 -0.96 9.06 8.45
CA GLU A 101 0.35 9.11 7.78
C GLU A 101 0.53 7.93 6.81
N LEU A 102 0.20 6.71 7.23
CA LEU A 102 0.26 5.52 6.39
C LEU A 102 -0.68 5.59 5.19
N LEU A 103 -1.87 6.18 5.38
CA LEU A 103 -2.84 6.39 4.31
C LEU A 103 -2.41 7.50 3.34
N GLU A 104 -1.71 8.53 3.81
CA GLU A 104 -1.15 9.59 2.97
C GLU A 104 -0.02 9.04 2.10
N TRP A 105 0.90 8.29 2.70
CA TRP A 105 1.93 7.60 1.96
C TRP A 105 1.33 6.63 0.93
N ALA A 106 0.34 5.83 1.33
CA ALA A 106 -0.31 4.88 0.43
C ALA A 106 -0.95 5.58 -0.78
N GLN A 107 -1.62 6.71 -0.57
CA GLN A 107 -2.18 7.51 -1.65
C GLN A 107 -1.07 8.05 -2.57
N GLY A 108 0.00 8.62 -2.00
CA GLY A 108 1.13 9.11 -2.78
C GLY A 108 1.81 8.02 -3.62
N PHE A 109 1.93 6.81 -3.07
CA PHE A 109 2.43 5.65 -3.80
C PHE A 109 1.50 5.24 -4.95
N ILE A 110 0.19 5.12 -4.70
CA ILE A 110 -0.82 4.78 -5.71
C ILE A 110 -0.82 5.81 -6.84
N ASP A 111 -0.82 7.10 -6.48
CA ASP A 111 -0.79 8.18 -7.45
C ASP A 111 0.50 8.10 -8.28
N SER A 112 1.65 7.89 -7.65
CA SER A 112 2.94 7.73 -8.35
C SER A 112 2.91 6.59 -9.36
N VAL A 113 2.33 5.44 -9.00
CA VAL A 113 2.14 4.32 -9.95
C VAL A 113 1.32 4.77 -11.15
N TYR A 114 0.18 5.45 -10.95
CA TYR A 114 -0.66 5.88 -12.06
C TYR A 114 -0.06 6.99 -12.92
N HIS A 115 0.78 7.86 -12.36
CA HIS A 115 1.50 8.89 -13.11
C HIS A 115 2.54 8.32 -14.08
N THR A 116 3.05 7.10 -13.82
CA THR A 116 4.00 6.46 -14.74
C THR A 116 3.42 6.12 -16.11
N ASN A 117 2.09 5.98 -16.22
CA ASN A 117 1.40 5.41 -17.39
C ASN A 117 2.04 4.09 -17.88
N SER A 118 2.58 3.30 -16.94
CA SER A 118 3.16 1.98 -17.23
C SER A 118 2.09 0.96 -17.62
N PRO A 119 2.47 -0.18 -18.23
CA PRO A 119 1.53 -1.27 -18.52
C PRO A 119 0.76 -1.73 -17.28
N LEU A 120 1.41 -1.78 -16.12
CA LEU A 120 0.76 -2.09 -14.84
C LEU A 120 -0.30 -1.04 -14.48
N ALA A 121 0.01 0.25 -14.62
CA ALA A 121 -0.93 1.33 -14.34
C ALA A 121 -2.15 1.28 -15.26
N GLU A 122 -1.95 1.09 -16.57
CA GLU A 122 -3.04 0.98 -17.54
C GLU A 122 -3.90 -0.26 -17.27
N ARG A 123 -3.29 -1.41 -17.03
CA ARG A 123 -4.01 -2.63 -16.66
C ARG A 123 -4.83 -2.45 -15.38
N ALA A 124 -4.27 -1.79 -14.37
CA ALA A 124 -4.99 -1.50 -13.14
C ALA A 124 -6.18 -0.57 -13.37
N LYS A 125 -6.06 0.45 -14.24
CA LYS A 125 -7.19 1.30 -14.66
C LYS A 125 -8.28 0.47 -15.35
N GLU A 126 -7.91 -0.44 -16.25
CA GLU A 126 -8.86 -1.32 -16.94
C GLU A 126 -9.61 -2.25 -15.98
N ILE A 127 -8.90 -2.89 -15.04
CA ILE A 127 -9.52 -3.72 -13.99
C ILE A 127 -10.54 -2.89 -13.19
N LYS A 128 -10.17 -1.67 -12.81
CA LYS A 128 -11.06 -0.76 -12.08
C LYS A 128 -12.29 -0.33 -12.88
N ALA A 129 -12.11 -0.06 -14.17
CA ALA A 129 -13.23 0.27 -15.07
C ALA A 129 -14.22 -0.90 -15.17
N ILE A 130 -13.72 -2.12 -15.34
CA ILE A 130 -14.56 -3.34 -15.38
C ILE A 130 -15.34 -3.54 -14.08
N LEU A 131 -14.70 -3.28 -12.94
CA LEU A 131 -15.31 -3.35 -11.61
C LEU A 131 -16.19 -2.13 -11.27
N ARG A 132 -16.27 -1.12 -12.15
CA ARG A 132 -17.02 0.14 -11.97
C ARG A 132 -16.59 0.94 -10.74
N ILE A 133 -15.28 1.02 -10.50
CA ILE A 133 -14.65 1.70 -9.35
C ILE A 133 -13.73 2.85 -9.76
N GLU A 134 -14.06 3.56 -10.84
CA GLU A 134 -13.20 4.55 -11.51
C GLU A 134 -12.79 5.76 -10.65
N ASN A 135 -13.54 6.05 -9.59
CA ASN A 135 -13.35 7.23 -8.72
C ASN A 135 -12.43 7.00 -7.51
N PHE A 136 -11.88 5.80 -7.33
CA PHE A 136 -11.13 5.40 -6.14
C PHE A 136 -9.74 4.92 -6.48
#